data_AF-A0A3D2D221-F1
#
_entry.id   AF-A0A3D2D221-F1
#
_cell.length_a   1.000
_cell.length_b   1.000
_cell.length_c   1.000
_cell.angle_alpha   90.00
_cell.angle_beta   90.00
_cell.angle_gamma   90.00
#
_symmetry.space_group_name_H-M   'P 1'
#
loop_
_entity.id
_entity.type
_entity.pdbx_description
1 polymer ?
#
loop_
_entity_poly.entity_id
_entity_poly.type
_entity_poly.pdbx_seq_one_letter_code
_entity_poly.pdbx_strand_id
1 'polypeptide(L)'
;MKDISAMNFGEALQYVRKSNQEYSSRIKLSARTGVDTRTISYIEKGESLPTKKQLNALCDALGNEQLREKGLSEIEYKRTHPDVKICFSDKTSCWKCGETMCSVYGLIDGYPMSPDDFNDEMCQIARDKGVVLEERKSGVTGETHLVNVCPHCGAFIGEFYLHDLWYGETEVIQVDNVSDFIVPEEEE
;
A
#
# COMPACT_ATOMS: atom_id res chain seq x y z
N MET A 1 -18.17 20.33 23.63
CA MET A 1 -17.75 19.50 22.48
C MET A 1 -16.52 18.73 22.95
N LYS A 2 -16.45 17.39 22.79
CA LYS A 2 -15.22 16.66 23.14
C LYS A 2 -14.12 17.13 22.20
N ASP A 3 -12.92 17.28 22.74
CA ASP A 3 -11.73 17.54 21.95
C ASP A 3 -11.47 16.30 21.06
N ILE A 4 -11.44 16.52 19.74
CA ILE A 4 -11.18 15.46 18.76
C ILE A 4 -9.67 15.26 18.54
N SER A 5 -8.80 16.06 19.15
CA SER A 5 -7.35 16.00 19.00
C SER A 5 -6.78 14.60 19.28
N ALA A 6 -7.28 13.94 20.32
CA ALA A 6 -6.84 12.61 20.78
C ALA A 6 -7.47 11.42 20.02
N MET A 7 -8.39 11.67 19.09
CA MET A 7 -9.03 10.63 18.27
C MET A 7 -8.27 10.45 16.95
N ASN A 8 -8.27 9.24 16.40
CA ASN A 8 -7.92 9.07 14.98
C ASN A 8 -9.00 9.72 14.10
N PHE A 9 -8.70 9.99 12.83
CA PHE A 9 -9.61 10.67 11.92
C PHE A 9 -10.97 9.97 11.80
N GLY A 10 -11.00 8.64 11.72
CA GLY A 10 -12.24 7.86 11.61
C GLY A 10 -13.16 8.03 12.83
N GLU A 11 -12.58 7.96 14.03
CA GLU A 11 -13.27 8.20 15.29
C GLU A 11 -13.76 9.64 15.41
N ALA A 12 -12.93 10.61 15.03
CA ALA A 12 -13.27 12.03 15.01
C ALA A 12 -14.43 12.30 14.04
N LEU A 13 -14.38 11.76 12.82
CA LEU A 13 -15.46 11.86 11.83
C LEU A 13 -16.76 11.30 12.38
N GLN A 14 -16.69 10.10 12.99
CA GLN A 14 -17.86 9.48 13.58
C GLN A 14 -18.45 10.33 14.71
N TYR A 15 -17.60 10.88 15.58
CA TYR A 15 -18.02 11.71 16.70
C TYR A 15 -18.68 13.02 16.22
N VAL A 16 -18.02 13.73 15.29
CA VAL A 16 -18.53 14.98 14.71
C VAL A 16 -19.85 14.73 14.01
N ARG A 17 -19.95 13.67 13.18
CA ARG A 17 -21.20 13.30 12.51
C ARG A 17 -22.31 13.04 13.52
N LYS A 18 -22.09 12.16 14.51
CA LYS A 18 -23.13 11.82 15.51
C LYS A 18 -23.59 13.03 16.34
N SER A 19 -22.72 14.02 16.50
CA SER A 19 -23.00 15.26 17.24
C SER A 19 -23.66 16.35 16.38
N ASN A 20 -23.69 16.19 15.05
CA ASN A 20 -24.29 17.13 14.13
C ASN A 20 -25.82 16.94 14.05
N GLN A 21 -26.59 18.03 14.13
CA GLN A 21 -28.06 17.96 14.14
C GLN A 21 -28.65 17.49 12.81
N GLU A 22 -28.08 17.94 11.69
CA GLU A 22 -28.58 17.67 10.34
C GLU A 22 -28.10 16.32 9.82
N TYR A 23 -26.83 15.98 10.04
CA TYR A 23 -26.17 14.83 9.42
C TYR A 23 -25.83 13.70 10.40
N SER A 24 -26.59 13.57 11.49
CA SER A 24 -26.37 12.57 12.55
C SER A 24 -26.35 11.10 12.11
N SER A 25 -26.84 10.76 10.93
CA SER A 25 -26.76 9.42 10.34
C SER A 25 -25.93 9.41 9.06
N ARG A 26 -25.29 8.27 8.76
CA ARG A 26 -24.52 8.09 7.52
C ARG A 26 -25.38 8.31 6.27
N ILE A 27 -26.65 7.91 6.31
CA ILE A 27 -27.59 8.08 5.20
C ILE A 27 -27.78 9.57 4.88
N LYS A 28 -27.97 10.40 5.92
CA LYS A 28 -28.14 11.85 5.74
C LYS A 28 -26.86 12.52 5.23
N LEU A 29 -25.71 12.16 5.81
CA LEU A 29 -24.42 12.69 5.36
C LEU A 29 -24.11 12.27 3.91
N SER A 30 -24.40 11.02 3.57
CA SER A 30 -24.22 10.49 2.21
C SER A 30 -25.07 11.25 1.19
N ALA A 31 -26.35 11.49 1.49
CA ALA A 31 -27.23 12.26 0.62
C ALA A 31 -26.75 13.69 0.35
N ARG A 32 -26.06 14.30 1.32
CA ARG A 32 -25.51 15.67 1.19
C ARG A 32 -24.18 15.72 0.42
N THR A 33 -23.32 14.73 0.63
CA THR A 33 -21.91 14.76 0.21
C THR A 33 -21.64 13.97 -1.07
N GLY A 34 -22.54 13.05 -1.44
CA GLY A 34 -22.32 12.10 -2.53
C GLY A 34 -21.34 10.96 -2.19
N VAL A 35 -20.78 10.95 -0.98
CA VAL A 35 -19.98 9.82 -0.48
C VAL A 35 -20.93 8.73 -0.02
N ASP A 36 -20.82 7.52 -0.55
CA ASP A 36 -21.75 6.45 -0.21
C ASP A 36 -21.62 6.02 1.27
N THR A 37 -22.71 5.46 1.80
CA THR A 37 -22.78 5.08 3.22
C THR A 37 -21.77 4.01 3.64
N ARG A 38 -21.36 3.13 2.72
CA ARG A 38 -20.37 2.08 2.99
C ARG A 38 -18.98 2.69 3.10
N THR A 39 -18.61 3.59 2.19
CA THR A 39 -17.37 4.36 2.24
C THR A 39 -17.28 5.19 3.53
N ILE A 40 -18.34 5.91 3.90
CA ILE A 40 -18.38 6.63 5.20
C ILE A 40 -18.17 5.66 6.36
N SER A 41 -18.77 4.46 6.32
CA SER A 41 -18.60 3.47 7.38
C SER A 41 -17.17 2.92 7.45
N TYR A 42 -16.47 2.75 6.33
CA TYR A 42 -15.09 2.27 6.30
C TYR A 42 -14.13 3.32 6.85
N ILE A 43 -14.32 4.58 6.45
CA ILE A 43 -13.58 5.70 7.00
C ILE A 43 -13.76 5.80 8.51
N GLU A 44 -15.00 5.75 9.01
CA GLU A 44 -15.27 5.85 10.44
C GLU A 44 -14.72 4.72 11.30
N LYS A 45 -14.39 3.59 10.68
CA LYS A 45 -13.76 2.45 11.35
C LYS A 45 -12.23 2.46 11.23
N GLY A 46 -11.67 3.43 10.49
CA GLY A 46 -10.24 3.45 10.16
C GLY A 46 -9.82 2.38 9.15
N GLU A 47 -10.77 1.76 8.44
CA GLU A 47 -10.48 0.74 7.40
C GLU A 47 -9.97 1.38 6.09
N SER A 48 -10.25 2.67 5.87
CA SER A 48 -9.80 3.43 4.70
C SER A 48 -9.70 4.92 5.00
N LEU A 49 -8.82 5.65 4.31
CA LEU A 49 -8.84 7.12 4.30
C LEU A 49 -9.71 7.64 3.14
N PRO A 50 -10.37 8.81 3.28
CA PRO A 50 -11.07 9.45 2.18
C PRO A 50 -10.08 10.02 1.15
N THR A 51 -10.53 10.21 -0.09
CA THR A 51 -9.82 11.10 -1.01
C THR A 51 -9.91 12.56 -0.55
N LYS A 52 -9.01 13.44 -1.00
CA LYS A 52 -9.06 14.89 -0.68
C LYS A 52 -10.44 15.48 -1.01
N LYS A 53 -11.00 15.12 -2.17
CA LYS A 53 -12.36 15.51 -2.58
C LYS A 53 -13.46 15.02 -1.63
N GLN A 54 -13.40 13.75 -1.21
CA GLN A 54 -14.36 13.19 -0.25
C GLN A 54 -14.22 13.87 1.12
N LEU A 55 -12.99 14.09 1.59
CA LEU A 55 -12.72 14.78 2.84
C LEU A 55 -13.32 16.19 2.84
N ASN A 56 -13.08 16.95 1.77
CA ASN A 56 -13.64 18.29 1.62
C ASN A 56 -15.17 18.27 1.66
N ALA A 57 -15.82 17.38 0.89
CA ALA A 57 -17.28 17.27 0.89
C ALA A 57 -17.84 16.92 2.29
N LEU A 58 -17.20 15.99 3.02
CA LEU A 58 -17.58 15.60 4.37
C LEU A 58 -17.43 16.77 5.37
N CYS A 59 -16.30 17.47 5.33
CA CYS A 59 -16.01 18.58 6.23
C CYS A 59 -16.87 19.81 5.96
N ASP A 60 -17.16 20.12 4.69
CA ASP A 60 -18.06 21.21 4.28
C ASP A 60 -19.49 20.95 4.78
N ALA A 61 -19.98 19.71 4.68
CA ALA A 61 -21.29 19.33 5.20
C ALA A 61 -21.34 19.37 6.74
N LEU A 62 -20.28 18.95 7.41
CA LEU A 62 -20.22 18.91 8.87
C LEU A 62 -19.85 20.26 9.51
N GLY A 63 -19.32 21.21 8.73
CA GLY A 63 -18.89 22.53 9.18
C GLY A 63 -17.75 22.48 10.20
N ASN A 64 -16.77 21.58 10.02
CA ASN A 64 -15.71 21.33 11.00
C ASN A 64 -14.31 21.38 10.38
N GLU A 65 -13.60 22.50 10.59
CA GLU A 65 -12.24 22.71 10.05
C GLU A 65 -11.17 21.89 10.78
N GLN A 66 -11.31 21.66 12.10
CA GLN A 66 -10.36 20.80 12.84
C GLN A 66 -10.37 19.36 12.32
N LEU A 67 -11.53 18.87 11.90
CA LEU A 67 -11.67 17.56 11.26
C LEU A 67 -10.99 17.54 9.89
N ARG A 68 -11.06 18.65 9.14
CA ARG A 68 -10.39 18.80 7.84
C ARG A 68 -8.87 18.75 8.00
N GLU A 69 -8.32 19.54 8.91
CA GLU A 69 -6.87 19.56 9.20
C GLU A 69 -6.35 18.18 9.59
N LYS A 70 -7.08 17.47 10.48
CA LYS A 70 -6.75 16.10 10.88
C LYS A 70 -6.78 15.12 9.70
N GLY A 71 -7.83 15.17 8.88
CA GLY A 71 -7.95 14.31 7.70
C GLY A 71 -6.84 14.55 6.68
N LEU A 72 -6.50 15.82 6.40
CA LEU A 72 -5.40 16.17 5.51
C LEU A 72 -4.06 15.68 6.05
N SER A 73 -3.81 15.84 7.36
CA SER A 73 -2.59 15.34 7.99
C SER A 73 -2.46 13.81 7.92
N GLU A 74 -3.55 13.06 8.09
CA GLU A 74 -3.49 11.59 7.98
C GLU A 74 -3.33 11.11 6.53
N ILE A 75 -3.99 11.77 5.57
CA ILE A 75 -3.79 11.52 4.13
C ILE A 75 -2.32 11.76 3.75
N GLU A 76 -1.77 12.90 4.17
CA GLU A 76 -0.38 13.27 3.88
C GLU A 76 0.62 12.33 4.55
N TYR A 77 0.37 11.97 5.81
CA TYR A 77 1.21 11.00 6.51
C TYR A 77 1.23 9.66 5.76
N LYS A 78 0.07 9.14 5.35
CA LYS A 78 0.00 7.89 4.59
C LYS A 78 0.73 7.98 3.25
N ARG A 79 0.60 9.11 2.52
CA ARG A 79 1.28 9.33 1.24
C ARG A 79 2.81 9.34 1.38
N THR A 80 3.32 9.89 2.48
CA THR A 80 4.75 10.08 2.72
C THR A 80 5.41 8.94 3.50
N HIS A 81 4.61 8.05 4.08
CA HIS A 81 5.08 6.90 4.85
C HIS A 81 4.42 5.61 4.34
N PRO A 82 4.61 5.24 3.05
CA PRO A 82 4.08 3.99 2.53
C PRO A 82 4.69 2.80 3.28
N ASP A 83 3.90 1.75 3.50
CA ASP A 83 4.37 0.51 4.13
C ASP A 83 5.07 -0.36 3.08
N VAL A 84 6.40 -0.31 3.05
CA VAL A 84 7.22 -1.03 2.06
C VAL A 84 7.90 -2.23 2.71
N LYS A 85 7.74 -3.41 2.10
CA LYS A 85 8.30 -4.68 2.58
C LYS A 85 8.91 -5.51 1.48
N ILE A 86 9.86 -6.37 1.85
CA ILE A 86 10.36 -7.48 1.03
C ILE A 86 9.80 -8.78 1.60
N CYS A 87 9.15 -9.56 0.75
CA CYS A 87 8.73 -10.92 1.04
C CYS A 87 9.77 -11.89 0.48
N PHE A 88 10.51 -12.56 1.36
CA PHE A 88 11.59 -13.48 1.00
C PHE A 88 11.16 -14.93 1.24
N SER A 89 11.60 -15.84 0.36
CA SER A 89 11.46 -17.28 0.55
C SER A 89 12.76 -18.00 0.20
N ASP A 90 13.24 -18.85 1.11
CA ASP A 90 14.34 -19.81 0.90
C ASP A 90 13.84 -21.19 0.45
N LYS A 91 12.53 -21.32 0.17
CA LYS A 91 11.85 -22.60 -0.13
C LYS A 91 11.21 -22.64 -1.50
N THR A 92 11.48 -21.67 -2.35
CA THR A 92 10.89 -21.62 -3.70
C THR A 92 11.45 -22.76 -4.55
N SER A 93 10.57 -23.57 -5.12
CA SER A 93 10.97 -24.62 -6.07
C SER A 93 11.08 -24.05 -7.47
N CYS A 94 12.21 -24.25 -8.14
CA CYS A 94 12.38 -23.82 -9.52
C CYS A 94 11.44 -24.60 -10.46
N TRP A 95 10.62 -23.90 -11.23
CA TRP A 95 9.66 -24.51 -12.17
C TRP A 95 10.32 -25.39 -13.25
N LYS A 96 11.60 -25.13 -13.57
CA LYS A 96 12.31 -25.83 -14.65
C LYS A 96 13.08 -27.06 -14.15
N CYS A 97 13.86 -26.93 -13.08
CA CYS A 97 14.72 -28.02 -12.60
C CYS A 97 14.25 -28.67 -11.29
N GLY A 98 13.23 -28.12 -10.63
CA GLY A 98 12.69 -28.65 -9.37
C GLY A 98 13.53 -28.35 -8.12
N GLU A 99 14.79 -27.95 -8.28
CA GLU A 99 15.68 -27.57 -7.18
C GLU A 99 15.15 -26.34 -6.41
N THR A 100 15.45 -26.30 -5.13
CA THR A 100 15.11 -25.16 -4.26
C THR A 100 16.00 -23.95 -4.58
N MET A 101 15.41 -22.76 -4.58
CA MET A 101 16.09 -21.48 -4.76
C MET A 101 15.53 -20.43 -3.80
N CYS A 102 16.31 -19.38 -3.56
CA CYS A 102 15.83 -18.18 -2.89
C CYS A 102 15.05 -17.30 -3.88
N SER A 103 13.96 -16.69 -3.43
CA SER A 103 13.20 -15.71 -4.22
C SER A 103 12.66 -14.57 -3.36
N VAL A 104 12.35 -13.45 -4.01
CA VAL A 104 11.70 -12.28 -3.41
C VAL A 104 10.62 -11.67 -4.30
N TYR A 105 9.67 -11.02 -3.65
CA TYR A 105 8.82 -9.98 -4.23
C TYR A 105 8.62 -8.86 -3.20
N GLY A 106 8.17 -7.69 -3.64
CA GLY A 106 7.92 -6.55 -2.75
C GLY A 106 6.45 -6.40 -2.39
N LEU A 107 6.17 -5.66 -1.32
CA LEU A 107 4.85 -5.12 -1.02
C LEU A 107 4.94 -3.62 -0.80
N ILE A 108 4.00 -2.86 -1.37
CA ILE A 108 3.75 -1.45 -1.04
C ILE A 108 2.30 -1.30 -0.60
N ASP A 109 2.07 -0.88 0.65
CA ASP A 109 0.74 -0.81 1.27
C ASP A 109 -0.06 -2.13 1.13
N GLY A 110 0.66 -3.27 1.13
CA GLY A 110 0.08 -4.60 0.95
C GLY A 110 -0.19 -5.03 -0.49
N TYR A 111 0.12 -4.19 -1.49
CA TYR A 111 0.04 -4.53 -2.90
C TYR A 111 1.36 -5.13 -3.41
N PRO A 112 1.32 -6.25 -4.16
CA PRO A 112 2.52 -6.86 -4.74
C PRO A 112 3.29 -5.93 -5.68
N MET A 113 4.61 -5.99 -5.58
CA MET A 113 5.56 -5.18 -6.33
C MET A 113 6.65 -6.08 -6.94
N SER A 114 7.02 -5.79 -8.18
CA SER A 114 8.06 -6.53 -8.91
C SER A 114 9.46 -6.16 -8.41
N PRO A 115 10.46 -7.06 -8.50
CA PRO A 115 11.85 -6.65 -8.35
C PRO A 115 12.27 -5.52 -9.29
N ASP A 116 11.56 -5.31 -10.42
CA ASP A 116 11.77 -4.15 -11.29
C ASP A 116 11.61 -2.80 -10.59
N ASP A 117 10.73 -2.75 -9.58
CA ASP A 117 10.42 -1.52 -8.84
C ASP A 117 11.23 -1.40 -7.54
N PHE A 118 12.21 -2.29 -7.32
CA PHE A 118 13.02 -2.26 -6.10
C PHE A 118 13.99 -1.08 -6.12
N ASN A 119 14.10 -0.40 -4.98
CA ASN A 119 15.19 0.53 -4.76
C ASN A 119 16.51 -0.23 -4.43
N ASP A 120 17.60 0.53 -4.31
CA ASP A 120 18.93 -0.02 -4.05
C ASP A 120 19.01 -0.79 -2.72
N GLU A 121 18.34 -0.30 -1.67
CA GLU A 121 18.29 -0.97 -0.36
C GLU A 121 17.61 -2.33 -0.50
N MET A 122 16.47 -2.39 -1.21
CA MET A 122 15.74 -3.64 -1.41
C MET A 122 16.55 -4.65 -2.23
N CYS A 123 17.22 -4.18 -3.29
CA CYS A 123 18.14 -5.01 -4.06
C CYS A 123 19.29 -5.56 -3.20
N GLN A 124 19.84 -4.74 -2.31
CA GLN A 124 20.91 -5.16 -1.41
C GLN A 124 20.43 -6.21 -0.41
N ILE A 125 19.30 -5.99 0.26
CA ILE A 125 18.70 -6.94 1.21
C ILE A 125 18.46 -8.30 0.53
N ALA A 126 17.89 -8.29 -0.68
CA ALA A 126 17.62 -9.52 -1.42
C ALA A 126 18.91 -10.30 -1.73
N ARG A 127 19.96 -9.61 -2.19
CA ARG A 127 21.26 -10.23 -2.50
C ARG A 127 21.94 -10.78 -1.24
N ASP A 128 21.88 -10.06 -0.13
CA ASP A 128 22.46 -10.50 1.14
C ASP A 128 21.78 -11.75 1.71
N LYS A 129 20.50 -11.96 1.37
CA LYS A 129 19.75 -13.17 1.67
C LYS A 129 20.03 -14.34 0.70
N GLY A 130 20.90 -14.15 -0.29
CA GLY A 130 21.28 -15.18 -1.26
C GLY A 130 20.35 -15.30 -2.45
N VAL A 131 19.47 -14.31 -2.67
CA VAL A 131 18.65 -14.25 -3.89
C VAL A 131 19.53 -13.82 -5.06
N VAL A 132 19.44 -14.53 -6.17
CA VAL A 132 20.10 -14.14 -7.42
C VAL A 132 19.15 -13.28 -8.23
N LEU A 133 19.34 -11.97 -8.19
CA LEU A 133 18.62 -11.01 -9.03
C LEU A 133 19.48 -10.60 -10.24
N GLU A 134 18.97 -10.82 -11.45
CA GLU A 134 19.64 -10.41 -12.69
C GLU A 134 18.66 -9.80 -13.68
N GLU A 135 19.17 -8.91 -14.53
CA GLU A 135 18.44 -8.42 -15.69
C GLU A 135 18.29 -9.53 -16.74
N ARG A 136 17.04 -9.80 -17.15
CA ARG A 136 16.71 -10.76 -18.20
C ARG A 136 15.73 -10.15 -19.18
N LYS A 137 15.95 -10.42 -20.47
CA LYS A 137 15.06 -10.01 -21.54
C LYS A 137 13.84 -10.93 -21.61
N SER A 138 12.64 -10.36 -21.54
CA SER A 138 11.39 -11.05 -21.78
C SER A 138 11.32 -11.53 -23.22
N GLY A 139 11.05 -12.83 -23.42
CA GLY A 139 10.84 -13.39 -24.75
C GLY A 139 9.51 -12.95 -25.39
N VAL A 140 8.57 -12.45 -24.58
CA VAL A 140 7.22 -12.07 -25.03
C VAL A 140 7.17 -10.57 -25.37
N THR A 141 7.61 -9.71 -24.44
CA THR A 141 7.54 -8.25 -24.60
C THR A 141 8.83 -7.68 -25.21
N GLY A 142 9.96 -8.38 -25.07
CA GLY A 142 11.27 -7.89 -25.51
C GLY A 142 11.90 -6.88 -24.55
N GLU A 143 11.24 -6.53 -23.46
CA GLU A 143 11.74 -5.64 -22.41
C GLU A 143 12.71 -6.38 -21.49
N THR A 144 13.55 -5.62 -20.77
CA THR A 144 14.49 -6.18 -19.80
C THR A 144 13.96 -5.92 -18.40
N HIS A 145 13.91 -6.98 -17.60
CA HIS A 145 13.37 -6.96 -16.24
C HIS A 145 14.38 -7.53 -15.26
N LEU A 146 14.45 -6.98 -14.06
CA LEU A 146 15.11 -7.57 -12.90
C LEU A 146 14.26 -8.74 -12.40
N VAL A 147 14.84 -9.94 -12.38
CA VAL A 147 14.09 -11.17 -12.10
C VAL A 147 14.81 -12.07 -11.10
N ASN A 148 14.03 -12.92 -10.42
CA ASN A 148 14.57 -13.99 -9.56
C ASN A 148 15.15 -15.10 -10.43
N VAL A 149 16.43 -15.39 -10.32
CA VAL A 149 17.14 -16.41 -11.12
C VAL A 149 17.47 -17.64 -10.27
N CYS A 150 17.18 -18.81 -10.81
CA CYS A 150 17.57 -20.08 -10.22
C CYS A 150 19.10 -20.26 -10.35
N PRO A 151 19.84 -20.40 -9.24
CA PRO A 151 21.30 -20.58 -9.29
C PRO A 151 21.71 -21.93 -9.89
N HIS A 152 20.81 -22.90 -9.96
CA HIS A 152 21.10 -24.26 -10.45
C HIS A 152 21.00 -24.39 -11.98
N CYS A 153 20.02 -23.73 -12.60
CA CYS A 153 19.74 -23.93 -14.03
C CYS A 153 19.59 -22.63 -14.84
N GLY A 154 19.70 -21.46 -14.20
CA GLY A 154 19.59 -20.15 -14.84
C GLY A 154 18.19 -19.78 -15.35
N ALA A 155 17.17 -20.64 -15.10
CA ALA A 155 15.78 -20.25 -15.30
C ALA A 155 15.42 -19.11 -14.35
N PHE A 156 14.38 -18.34 -14.68
CA PHE A 156 13.98 -17.20 -13.87
C PHE A 156 12.47 -17.13 -13.69
N ILE A 157 12.06 -16.33 -12.71
CA ILE A 157 10.68 -15.96 -12.41
C ILE A 157 10.59 -14.45 -12.59
N GLY A 158 9.96 -14.03 -13.69
CA GLY A 158 9.71 -12.62 -14.00
C GLY A 158 8.33 -12.16 -13.54
N GLU A 159 8.02 -10.88 -13.78
CA GLU A 159 6.81 -10.20 -13.30
C GLU A 159 5.51 -11.01 -13.49
N PHE A 160 5.29 -11.54 -14.70
CA PHE A 160 4.09 -12.32 -15.03
C PHE A 160 3.87 -13.55 -14.15
N TYR A 161 4.93 -14.08 -13.53
CA TYR A 161 4.90 -15.28 -12.69
C TYR A 161 5.18 -14.97 -11.20
N LEU A 162 5.28 -13.69 -10.81
CA LEU A 162 5.48 -13.33 -9.40
C LEU A 162 4.33 -13.78 -8.51
N HIS A 163 3.12 -13.88 -9.05
CA HIS A 163 1.96 -14.35 -8.31
C HIS A 163 2.11 -15.79 -7.79
N ASP A 164 2.96 -16.61 -8.42
CA ASP A 164 3.29 -17.96 -7.95
C ASP A 164 4.13 -17.93 -6.66
N LEU A 165 4.74 -16.79 -6.31
CA LEU A 165 5.53 -16.61 -5.10
C LEU A 165 4.71 -16.11 -3.90
N TRP A 166 3.52 -15.57 -4.13
CA TRP A 166 2.73 -14.92 -3.09
C TRP A 166 2.32 -15.91 -2.00
N TYR A 167 2.39 -15.46 -0.74
CA TYR A 167 2.07 -16.26 0.46
C TYR A 167 3.03 -17.44 0.69
N GLY A 168 4.08 -17.57 -0.11
CA GLY A 168 5.15 -18.57 0.03
C GLY A 168 6.37 -18.06 0.78
N GLU A 169 6.34 -16.81 1.26
CA GLU A 169 7.41 -16.19 2.01
C GLU A 169 7.68 -16.90 3.34
N THR A 170 8.96 -17.09 3.64
CA THR A 170 9.43 -17.58 4.94
C THR A 170 9.83 -16.44 5.87
N GLU A 171 9.99 -15.24 5.32
CA GLU A 171 10.33 -14.02 6.05
C GLU A 171 9.75 -12.79 5.35
N VAL A 172 9.27 -11.83 6.15
CA VAL A 172 8.83 -10.50 5.69
C VAL A 172 9.71 -9.46 6.36
N ILE A 173 10.35 -8.61 5.56
CA ILE A 173 11.35 -7.64 6.00
C ILE A 173 10.80 -6.24 5.74
N GLN A 174 10.76 -5.39 6.77
CA GLN A 174 10.40 -3.97 6.62
C GLN A 174 11.55 -3.23 5.93
N VAL A 175 11.22 -2.34 4.99
CA VAL A 175 12.17 -1.43 4.34
C VAL A 175 12.00 -0.04 4.95
N ASP A 176 13.11 0.55 5.43
CA ASP A 176 13.09 1.85 6.09
C ASP A 176 13.23 3.00 5.08
N ASN A 177 14.03 2.84 4.02
CA ASN A 177 14.13 3.84 2.98
C ASN A 177 12.96 3.73 2.00
N VAL A 178 11.98 4.61 2.19
CA VAL A 178 10.78 4.66 1.35
C VAL A 178 10.75 5.83 0.36
N SER A 179 11.85 6.57 0.19
CA SER A 179 11.88 7.81 -0.60
C SER A 179 11.35 7.64 -2.03
N ASP A 180 11.69 6.52 -2.65
CA ASP A 180 11.39 6.23 -4.06
C ASP A 180 9.92 5.81 -4.26
N PHE A 181 9.22 5.53 -3.17
CA PHE A 181 7.83 5.08 -3.15
C PHE A 181 6.85 6.19 -2.72
N ILE A 182 7.34 7.38 -2.42
CA ILE A 182 6.51 8.53 -2.08
C ILE A 182 5.84 9.04 -3.37
N VAL A 183 4.54 8.81 -3.48
CA VAL A 183 3.74 9.32 -4.60
C VAL A 183 3.72 10.85 -4.55
N PRO A 184 4.03 11.57 -5.65
CA PRO A 184 3.94 13.03 -5.69
C PRO A 184 2.55 13.52 -5.26
N GLU A 185 2.48 14.73 -4.72
CA GLU A 185 1.18 15.33 -4.42
C GLU A 185 0.42 15.54 -5.73
N GLU A 186 -0.73 14.88 -5.90
CA GLU A 186 -1.62 15.17 -7.03
C GLU A 186 -2.14 16.61 -6.89
N GLU A 187 -1.86 17.44 -7.90
CA GLU A 187 -2.48 18.75 -8.10
C GLU A 187 -3.95 18.53 -8.53
N GLU A 188 -4.84 18.26 -7.56
CA GLU A 188 -6.31 18.32 -7.77
C GLU A 188 -6.90 19.65 -7.30
#